data_AF-A0A932W0Y3-F1
#
_entry.id   AF-A0A932W0Y3-F1
#
_cell.length_a   1.000
_cell.length_b   1.000
_cell.length_c   1.000
_cell.angle_alpha   90.00
_cell.angle_beta   90.00
_cell.angle_gamma   90.00
#
_symmetry.space_group_name_H-M   'P 1'
#
loop_
_entity.id
_entity.type
_entity.pdbx_description
1 polymer ?
#
loop_
_entity_poly.entity_id
_entity_poly.type
_entity_poly.pdbx_seq_one_letter_code
_entity_poly.pdbx_strand_id
1 'polypeptide(L)'
;MSDSKFQLKRVQGAPVSNEDILTDIRQAAKLAGTNVISQRLYSEFGKYDPSTASRRFGTWNKAVIAAGLETANEINIPDDRLFENLMLLWEYYG
;
A
#
# COMPACT_ATOMS: atom_id res chain seq x y z
N MET A 1 -17.37 -36.15 -1.09
CA MET A 1 -17.15 -35.61 -2.45
C MET A 1 -16.31 -34.35 -2.28
N SER A 2 -15.14 -34.30 -2.91
CA SER A 2 -14.15 -33.24 -2.69
C SER A 2 -14.61 -31.97 -3.39
N ASP A 3 -14.83 -30.89 -2.63
CA ASP A 3 -15.08 -29.55 -3.15
C ASP A 3 -13.82 -29.03 -3.82
N SER A 4 -13.66 -29.32 -5.10
CA SER A 4 -12.65 -28.70 -5.95
C SER A 4 -12.98 -27.21 -6.09
N LYS A 5 -12.42 -26.38 -5.19
CA LYS A 5 -12.41 -24.92 -5.31
C LYS A 5 -11.80 -24.55 -6.66
N PHE A 6 -12.64 -24.11 -7.59
CA PHE A 6 -12.19 -23.48 -8.84
C PHE A 6 -11.31 -22.28 -8.49
N GLN A 7 -10.02 -22.38 -8.77
CA GLN A 7 -9.09 -21.26 -8.66
C GLN A 7 -9.12 -20.51 -9.99
N LEU A 8 -9.85 -19.39 -10.04
CA LEU A 8 -9.80 -18.47 -11.17
C LEU A 8 -8.39 -17.86 -11.27
N LYS A 9 -7.53 -18.46 -12.11
CA LYS A 9 -6.30 -17.81 -12.56
C LYS A 9 -6.65 -16.86 -13.70
N ARG A 10 -6.39 -15.56 -13.52
CA ARG A 10 -6.62 -14.54 -14.56
C ARG A 10 -5.76 -14.84 -15.79
N VAL A 11 -6.36 -14.68 -16.96
CA VAL A 11 -5.69 -14.74 -18.26
C VAL A 11 -4.72 -13.55 -18.37
N GLN A 12 -3.52 -13.78 -18.90
CA GLN A 12 -2.52 -12.75 -19.12
C GLN A 12 -3.09 -11.66 -20.05
N GLY A 13 -3.06 -10.38 -19.63
CA GLY A 13 -3.49 -9.24 -20.45
C GLY A 13 -4.93 -8.73 -20.23
N ALA A 14 -5.70 -9.31 -19.31
CA ALA A 14 -7.01 -8.74 -18.94
C ALA A 14 -6.84 -7.35 -18.28
N PRO A 15 -7.72 -6.36 -18.58
CA PRO A 15 -7.68 -5.05 -17.94
C PRO A 15 -7.81 -5.21 -16.42
N VAL A 16 -6.79 -4.79 -15.67
CA VAL A 16 -6.83 -4.75 -14.21
C VAL A 16 -7.54 -3.46 -13.80
N SER A 17 -8.68 -3.58 -13.12
CA SER A 17 -9.42 -2.42 -12.61
C SER A 17 -8.69 -1.75 -11.45
N ASN A 18 -9.04 -0.50 -11.14
CA ASN A 18 -8.49 0.18 -9.96
C ASN A 18 -8.83 -0.60 -8.68
N GLU A 19 -10.05 -1.12 -8.57
CA GLU A 19 -10.50 -1.89 -7.39
C GLU A 19 -9.72 -3.20 -7.23
N ASP A 20 -9.34 -3.85 -8.33
CA ASP A 20 -8.49 -5.05 -8.27
C ASP A 20 -7.12 -4.73 -7.67
N ILE A 21 -6.53 -3.58 -8.01
CA ILE A 21 -5.24 -3.15 -7.47
C ILE A 21 -5.39 -2.82 -5.98
N LEU A 22 -6.43 -2.09 -5.58
CA LEU A 22 -6.67 -1.75 -4.18
C LEU A 22 -6.92 -3.00 -3.32
N THR A 23 -7.64 -3.98 -3.87
CA THR A 23 -7.90 -5.26 -3.20
C THR A 23 -6.59 -6.05 -3.04
N ASP A 24 -5.74 -6.08 -4.07
CA ASP A 24 -4.45 -6.76 -4.02
C ASP A 24 -3.51 -6.13 -2.99
N ILE A 25 -3.43 -4.79 -2.93
CA ILE A 25 -2.65 -4.07 -1.90
C ILE A 25 -3.14 -4.42 -0.49
N ARG A 26 -4.46 -4.42 -0.26
CA ARG A 26 -5.05 -4.84 1.03
C ARG A 26 -4.72 -6.29 1.37
N GLN A 27 -4.76 -7.20 0.40
CA GLN A 27 -4.42 -8.60 0.60
C GLN A 27 -2.94 -8.80 0.92
N ALA A 28 -2.05 -8.13 0.19
CA ALA A 28 -0.62 -8.16 0.43
C ALA A 28 -0.27 -7.65 1.84
N ALA A 29 -0.91 -6.56 2.28
CA ALA A 29 -0.73 -6.02 3.63
C ALA A 29 -1.19 -7.02 4.72
N LYS A 30 -2.35 -7.67 4.49
CA LYS A 30 -2.86 -8.72 5.39
C LYS A 30 -1.93 -9.93 5.44
N LEU A 31 -1.36 -10.36 4.31
CA LEU A 31 -0.39 -11.47 4.25
C LEU A 31 0.91 -11.14 4.97
N ALA A 32 1.37 -9.90 4.86
CA ALA A 32 2.54 -9.41 5.57
C ALA A 32 2.28 -9.08 7.06
N GLY A 33 1.01 -9.09 7.50
CA GLY A 33 0.63 -8.80 8.89
C GLY A 33 0.87 -7.35 9.32
N THR A 34 0.81 -6.40 8.39
CA THR A 34 1.11 -4.98 8.66
C THR A 34 0.06 -4.07 8.02
N ASN A 35 -0.20 -2.91 8.65
CA ASN A 35 -1.00 -1.84 8.05
C ASN A 35 -0.15 -0.89 7.18
N VAL A 36 1.18 -1.02 7.27
CA VAL A 36 2.17 -0.21 6.55
C VAL A 36 2.83 -1.07 5.48
N ILE A 37 2.54 -0.80 4.21
CA ILE A 37 3.08 -1.59 3.09
C ILE A 37 4.04 -0.78 2.23
N SER A 38 5.29 -1.26 2.15
CA SER A 38 6.31 -0.72 1.24
C SER A 38 6.21 -1.35 -0.14
N GLN A 39 6.78 -0.71 -1.17
CA GLN A 39 6.87 -1.30 -2.50
C GLN A 39 7.63 -2.63 -2.48
N ARG A 40 8.68 -2.76 -1.66
CA ARG A 40 9.46 -4.00 -1.51
C ARG A 40 8.58 -5.13 -0.97
N LEU A 41 7.81 -4.85 0.08
CA LEU A 41 6.90 -5.82 0.68
C LEU A 41 5.77 -6.20 -0.30
N TYR A 42 5.23 -5.22 -1.01
CA TYR A 42 4.23 -5.49 -2.04
C TYR A 42 4.78 -6.31 -3.20
N SER A 43 6.04 -6.15 -3.60
CA SER A 43 6.66 -7.02 -4.60
C SER A 43 6.83 -8.47 -4.13
N GLU A 44 6.88 -8.72 -2.81
CA GLU A 44 6.98 -10.06 -2.23
C GLU A 44 5.62 -10.75 -2.08
N PHE A 45 4.59 -10.01 -1.67
CA PHE A 45 3.26 -10.55 -1.34
C PHE A 45 2.16 -10.23 -2.35
N GLY A 46 2.34 -9.17 -3.13
CA GLY A 46 1.39 -8.68 -4.11
C GLY A 46 1.46 -9.43 -5.44
N LYS A 47 0.38 -9.32 -6.20
CA LYS A 47 0.24 -9.97 -7.51
C LYS A 47 0.69 -9.08 -8.65
N TYR A 48 0.62 -7.76 -8.47
CA TYR A 48 0.96 -6.78 -9.50
C TYR A 48 2.26 -6.05 -9.17
N ASP A 49 2.90 -5.50 -10.19
CA ASP A 49 4.07 -4.65 -10.00
C ASP A 49 3.70 -3.32 -9.32
N PRO A 50 4.45 -2.83 -8.32
CA PRO A 50 4.19 -1.55 -7.64
C PRO A 50 4.12 -0.35 -8.59
N SER A 51 4.82 -0.39 -9.72
CA SER A 51 4.77 0.64 -10.76
C SER A 51 3.39 0.71 -11.45
N THR A 52 2.66 -0.41 -11.50
CA THR A 52 1.29 -0.43 -12.04
C THR A 52 0.35 0.37 -11.15
N ALA A 53 0.42 0.15 -9.84
CA ALA A 53 -0.33 0.94 -8.87
C ALA A 53 0.07 2.41 -8.93
N SER A 54 1.38 2.71 -8.96
CA SER A 54 1.87 4.08 -9.05
C SER A 54 1.38 4.81 -10.30
N ARG A 55 1.39 4.16 -11.48
CA ARG A 55 0.90 4.76 -12.73
C ARG A 55 -0.61 5.01 -12.71
N ARG A 56 -1.40 4.11 -12.10
CA ARG A 56 -2.86 4.22 -12.03
C ARG A 56 -3.35 5.28 -11.04
N PHE A 57 -2.66 5.42 -9.91
CA PHE A 57 -3.07 6.31 -8.80
C PHE A 57 -2.18 7.56 -8.67
N GLY A 58 -1.21 7.74 -9.58
CA GLY A 58 -0.26 8.85 -9.62
C GLY A 58 1.02 8.59 -8.80
N THR A 59 0.90 8.04 -7.59
CA THR A 59 2.05 7.59 -6.78
C THR A 59 1.71 6.33 -6.00
N TRP A 60 2.74 5.60 -5.57
CA TRP A 60 2.58 4.45 -4.66
C TRP A 60 1.81 4.84 -3.39
N ASN A 61 2.22 5.93 -2.74
CA ASN A 61 1.58 6.41 -1.51
C ASN A 61 0.08 6.70 -1.73
N LYS A 62 -0.29 7.29 -2.87
CA LYS A 62 -1.70 7.51 -3.21
C LYS A 62 -2.48 6.20 -3.37
N ALA A 63 -1.87 5.17 -3.95
CA ALA A 63 -2.50 3.85 -4.06
C ALA A 63 -2.69 3.19 -2.68
N VAL A 64 -1.70 3.29 -1.79
CA VAL A 64 -1.75 2.77 -0.42
C VAL A 64 -2.83 3.49 0.41
N ILE A 65 -2.88 4.83 0.34
CA ILE A 65 -3.92 5.64 1.00
C ILE A 65 -5.31 5.29 0.45
N ALA A 66 -5.46 5.16 -0.87
CA ALA A 66 -6.72 4.75 -1.50
C ALA A 66 -7.15 3.33 -1.09
N ALA A 67 -6.20 2.48 -0.69
CA ALA A 67 -6.45 1.14 -0.16
C ALA A 67 -6.80 1.15 1.34
N GLY A 68 -6.81 2.32 1.99
CA GLY A 68 -7.09 2.50 3.42
C GLY A 68 -5.94 2.08 4.33
N LEU A 69 -4.71 2.03 3.80
CA LEU A 69 -3.51 1.61 4.51
C LEU A 69 -2.61 2.81 4.82
N GLU A 70 -1.68 2.61 5.75
CA GLU A 70 -0.69 3.62 6.12
C GLU A 70 0.54 3.55 5.21
N THR A 71 1.12 4.72 4.91
CA THR A 71 2.33 4.81 4.09
C THR A 71 3.58 4.72 4.95
N ALA A 72 4.56 3.92 4.52
CA ALA A 72 5.82 3.77 5.26
C ALA A 72 6.62 5.07 5.39
N ASN A 73 6.57 5.91 4.36
CA ASN A 73 7.18 7.24 4.35
C ASN A 73 6.14 8.26 3.90
N GLU A 74 5.82 9.19 4.78
CA GLU A 74 5.07 10.38 4.42
C GLU A 74 5.99 11.35 3.67
N ILE A 75 5.50 11.93 2.58
CA ILE A 75 6.23 12.90 1.76
C ILE A 75 5.36 14.15 1.60
N ASN A 76 6.00 15.33 1.49
CA ASN A 76 5.33 16.64 1.49
C ASN A 76 4.60 16.93 2.83
N ILE A 77 5.24 16.58 3.95
CA ILE A 77 4.77 16.97 5.28
C ILE A 77 4.94 18.50 5.39
N PRO A 78 3.91 19.27 5.80
CA PRO A 78 4.03 20.71 5.97
C PRO A 78 5.01 21.03 7.09
N ASP A 79 5.77 22.12 6.91
CA ASP A 79 6.79 22.57 7.86
C ASP A 79 6.24 22.73 9.28
N ASP A 80 5.02 23.25 9.43
CA ASP A 80 4.36 23.41 10.74
C ASP A 80 4.30 22.09 11.53
N ARG A 81 3.94 20.97 10.87
CA ARG A 81 3.90 19.64 11.52
C ARG A 81 5.28 19.12 11.86
N LEU A 82 6.30 19.46 11.06
CA LEU A 82 7.69 19.12 11.37
C LEU A 82 8.19 19.91 12.59
N PHE A 83 7.90 21.20 12.65
CA PHE A 83 8.26 22.05 13.78
C PHE A 83 7.54 21.63 15.07
N GLU A 84 6.24 21.31 14.99
CA GLU A 84 5.49 20.75 16.12
C GLU A 84 6.16 19.47 16.66
N ASN A 85 6.62 18.57 15.77
CA ASN A 85 7.31 17.36 16.19
C ASN A 85 8.62 17.65 16.94
N LEU A 86 9.42 18.59 16.45
CA LEU A 86 10.66 19.01 17.10
C LEU A 86 10.40 19.70 18.45
N MET A 87 9.37 20.53 18.52
CA MET A 87 8.98 21.23 19.76
C MET A 87 8.54 20.23 20.84
N LEU A 88 7.70 19.26 20.48
CA LEU A 88 7.25 18.20 21.40
C LEU A 88 8.42 17.37 21.94
N LEU A 89 9.40 17.05 21.09
CA LEU A 89 10.60 16.33 21.51
C LEU A 89 11.45 17.15 22.50
N TRP A 90 11.60 18.45 22.24
CA TRP A 90 12.34 19.34 23.14
C TRP A 90 11.62 19.54 24.47
N GLU A 91 10.29 19.63 24.49
CA GLU A 91 9.53 19.70 25.74
C GLU A 91 9.65 18.42 26.58
N TYR A 92 9.72 17.25 25.93
CA TYR A 92 9.81 15.97 26.64
C TYR A 92 11.22 15.62 27.12
N TYR A 93 12.27 16.04 26.40
CA TYR A 93 13.66 15.67 26.68
C TYR A 93 14.60 16.83 27.05
N GLY A 94 14.13 18.08 26.94
CA GLY A 94 14.91 19.30 27.17
C GLY A 94 14.96 19.77 28.61
#